data_AF-A0A252D3S7-F1
#
_entry.id   AF-A0A252D3S7-F1
#
_cell.length_a   1.000
_cell.length_b   1.000
_cell.length_c   1.000
_cell.angle_alpha   90.00
_cell.angle_beta   90.00
_cell.angle_gamma   90.00
#
_symmetry.space_group_name_H-M   'P 1'
#
loop_
_entity.id
_entity.type
_entity.pdbx_description
1 polymer ?
#
loop_
_entity_poly.entity_id
_entity_poly.type
_entity_poly.pdbx_seq_one_letter_code
_entity_poly.pdbx_strand_id
1 'polypeptide(L)'
;MTASTINKGDSPNGDSSTARILHQKVLGSRRFSNYWWAAVVTLGATGFVLAAISSYLKVNLLIVTDPTQLVFVPQGLVMGLYGLAGLLLALYLWLVILWDVGGGYNEFNQETGTIKLFRKGFPGKNRQIEVENRIQDVQSVQIAIKEGLNPRRALYLRVKGRRDLPLTRVGQPLSLTELEIQGAELARFLGVPLEGL
;
A
#
# COMPACT_ATOMS: atom_id res chain seq x y z
N MET A 1 -34.44 -55.67 9.12
CA MET A 1 -34.21 -55.28 10.52
C MET A 1 -32.74 -55.51 10.84
N THR A 2 -31.96 -54.45 10.82
CA THR A 2 -30.61 -54.38 11.40
C THR A 2 -30.35 -52.91 11.67
N ALA A 3 -30.42 -52.54 12.95
CA ALA A 3 -30.20 -51.20 13.45
C ALA A 3 -28.70 -50.93 13.56
N SER A 4 -28.24 -49.81 13.01
CA SER A 4 -26.92 -49.24 13.28
C SER A 4 -27.09 -47.94 14.07
N THR A 5 -26.42 -47.91 15.21
CA THR A 5 -26.44 -46.86 16.23
C THR A 5 -25.47 -45.73 15.93
N ILE A 6 -25.93 -44.50 16.22
CA ILE A 6 -25.20 -43.36 16.81
C ILE A 6 -24.02 -42.77 16.00
N ASN A 7 -24.18 -41.52 15.54
CA ASN A 7 -23.30 -40.46 16.05
C ASN A 7 -24.01 -39.10 16.08
N LYS A 8 -24.16 -38.57 17.30
CA LYS A 8 -24.70 -37.25 17.62
C LYS A 8 -23.53 -36.38 18.04
N GLY A 9 -23.38 -35.25 17.37
CA GLY A 9 -22.53 -34.16 17.82
C GLY A 9 -21.22 -34.08 17.05
N ASP A 10 -21.18 -33.17 16.09
CA ASP A 10 -20.05 -32.27 15.92
C ASP A 10 -20.62 -30.92 15.50
N SER A 11 -20.94 -30.10 16.51
CA SER A 11 -21.07 -28.66 16.34
C SER A 11 -19.65 -28.09 16.24
N PRO A 12 -19.26 -27.37 15.18
CA PRO A 12 -17.97 -26.69 15.15
C PRO A 12 -18.11 -25.38 15.93
N ASN A 13 -18.16 -25.45 17.25
CA ASN A 13 -17.87 -24.35 18.14
C ASN A 13 -16.63 -24.72 18.95
N GLY A 14 -15.47 -24.38 18.40
CA GLY A 14 -14.18 -24.65 19.03
C GLY A 14 -13.09 -23.90 18.28
N ASP A 15 -12.97 -22.61 18.58
CA ASP A 15 -11.77 -22.01 19.18
C ASP A 15 -11.61 -20.54 18.75
N SER A 16 -12.55 -19.67 19.21
CA SER A 16 -12.28 -18.24 19.26
C SER A 16 -11.47 -17.96 20.53
N SER A 17 -10.24 -18.45 20.55
CA SER A 17 -9.20 -17.89 21.40
C SER A 17 -9.25 -16.39 21.19
N THR A 18 -9.61 -15.68 22.24
CA THR A 18 -9.85 -14.24 22.23
C THR A 18 -8.51 -13.60 21.86
N ALA A 19 -8.27 -13.36 20.58
CA ALA A 19 -7.11 -12.59 20.17
C ALA A 19 -7.34 -11.21 20.78
N ARG A 20 -6.70 -10.93 21.92
CA ARG A 20 -6.82 -9.64 22.62
C ARG A 20 -6.02 -8.55 21.92
N ILE A 21 -5.31 -8.90 20.85
CA ILE A 21 -4.51 -8.03 20.03
C ILE A 21 -4.87 -8.25 18.57
N LEU A 22 -5.25 -7.16 17.88
CA LEU A 22 -5.52 -7.14 16.45
C LEU A 22 -4.42 -6.33 15.75
N HIS A 23 -3.64 -7.01 14.90
CA HIS A 23 -2.58 -6.39 14.10
C HIS A 23 -2.98 -6.35 12.63
N GLN A 24 -3.09 -5.14 12.07
CA GLN A 24 -3.38 -4.93 10.66
C GLN A 24 -2.19 -4.27 9.97
N LYS A 25 -1.56 -4.98 9.02
CA LYS A 25 -0.44 -4.44 8.26
C LYS A 25 -0.93 -3.49 7.16
N VAL A 26 -0.35 -2.30 7.11
CA VAL A 26 -0.65 -1.28 6.10
C VAL A 26 0.46 -1.29 5.05
N LEU A 27 0.16 -1.85 3.88
CA LEU A 27 1.11 -1.92 2.76
C LEU A 27 1.40 -0.53 2.16
N GLY A 28 2.67 -0.14 2.21
CA GLY A 28 3.18 1.13 1.70
C GLY A 28 3.52 1.10 0.21
N SER A 29 4.70 1.61 -0.12
CA SER A 29 5.24 1.69 -1.49
C SER A 29 5.74 0.36 -2.05
N ARG A 30 5.93 -0.68 -1.23
CA ARG A 30 6.36 -2.01 -1.68
C ARG A 30 5.23 -2.81 -2.32
N ARG A 31 4.61 -2.25 -3.36
CA ARG A 31 3.52 -2.87 -4.13
C ARG A 31 4.06 -3.42 -5.44
N PHE A 32 3.48 -4.53 -5.89
CA PHE A 32 3.81 -5.09 -7.21
C PHE A 32 3.71 -4.04 -8.32
N SER A 33 2.65 -3.21 -8.32
CA SER A 33 2.49 -2.12 -9.28
C SER A 33 3.66 -1.12 -9.26
N ASN A 34 4.19 -0.80 -8.08
CA ASN A 34 5.33 0.11 -7.97
C ASN A 34 6.62 -0.54 -8.51
N TYR A 35 6.85 -1.82 -8.21
CA TYR A 35 7.98 -2.58 -8.77
C TYR A 35 7.88 -2.68 -10.30
N TRP A 36 6.68 -2.96 -10.82
CA TRP A 36 6.42 -3.02 -12.25
C TRP A 36 6.75 -1.69 -12.94
N TRP A 37 6.21 -0.58 -12.45
CA TRP A 37 6.47 0.74 -13.02
C TRP A 37 7.94 1.15 -12.87
N ALA A 38 8.58 0.88 -11.73
CA ALA A 38 10.00 1.13 -11.55
C ALA A 38 10.84 0.35 -12.58
N ALA A 39 10.52 -0.92 -12.83
CA ALA A 39 11.21 -1.74 -13.83
C ALA A 39 11.01 -1.20 -15.26
N VAL A 40 9.77 -0.92 -15.66
CA VAL A 40 9.45 -0.38 -17.00
C VAL A 40 10.16 0.95 -17.25
N VAL A 41 10.13 1.88 -16.28
CA VAL A 41 10.81 3.17 -16.40
C VAL A 41 12.33 2.99 -16.45
N THR A 42 12.90 2.08 -15.66
CA THR A 42 14.34 1.78 -15.66
C THR A 42 14.79 1.25 -17.03
N LEU A 43 14.05 0.29 -17.59
CA LEU A 43 14.36 -0.28 -18.91
C LEU A 43 14.28 0.77 -20.02
N GLY A 44 13.19 1.54 -20.06
CA GLY A 44 13.01 2.60 -21.06
C GLY A 44 14.07 3.70 -20.95
N ALA A 45 14.35 4.18 -19.74
CA ALA A 45 15.35 5.22 -19.50
C ALA A 45 16.77 4.75 -19.88
N THR A 46 17.14 3.53 -19.50
CA THR A 46 18.42 2.92 -19.87
C THR A 46 18.53 2.79 -21.39
N GLY A 47 17.47 2.35 -22.07
CA GLY A 47 17.42 2.28 -23.54
C GLY A 47 17.66 3.63 -24.21
N PHE A 48 17.03 4.70 -23.72
CA PHE A 48 17.24 6.05 -24.24
C PHE A 48 18.65 6.58 -24.01
N VAL A 49 19.25 6.32 -22.84
CA VAL A 49 20.64 6.71 -22.56
C VAL A 49 21.61 5.93 -23.46
N LEU A 50 21.41 4.62 -23.63
CA LEU A 50 22.22 3.80 -24.51
C LEU A 50 22.10 4.24 -25.98
N ALA A 51 20.90 4.59 -26.45
CA ALA A 51 20.70 5.14 -27.79
C ALA A 51 21.45 6.46 -28.00
N ALA A 52 21.42 7.36 -27.01
CA ALA A 52 22.12 8.64 -27.06
C ALA A 52 23.65 8.46 -27.09
N ILE A 53 24.20 7.62 -26.20
CA ILE A 53 25.63 7.30 -26.14
C ILE A 53 26.09 6.62 -27.44
N SER A 54 25.28 5.69 -27.96
CA SER A 54 25.58 4.99 -29.20
C SER A 54 25.59 5.93 -30.42
N SER A 55 24.67 6.89 -30.47
CA SER A 55 24.65 7.91 -31.52
C SER A 55 25.86 8.86 -31.45
N TYR A 56 26.38 9.14 -30.25
CA TYR A 56 27.61 9.94 -30.04
C TYR A 56 28.88 9.17 -30.43
N LEU A 57 29.02 7.92 -29.95
CA LEU A 57 30.22 7.09 -30.16
C LEU A 57 30.25 6.39 -31.53
N LYS A 58 29.13 6.36 -32.26
CA LYS A 58 28.93 5.58 -33.49
C LYS A 58 29.22 4.08 -33.33
N VAL A 59 29.16 3.58 -32.09
CA VAL A 59 29.27 2.15 -31.73
C VAL A 59 27.89 1.65 -31.35
N ASN A 60 27.43 0.54 -31.91
CA ASN A 60 26.13 -0.02 -31.57
C ASN A 60 26.15 -0.66 -30.17
N LEU A 61 25.50 0.00 -29.21
CA LEU A 61 25.36 -0.46 -27.81
C LEU A 61 24.01 -1.12 -27.54
N LEU A 62 23.11 -1.13 -28.53
CA LEU A 62 21.79 -1.74 -28.42
C LEU A 62 21.80 -3.10 -29.12
N ILE A 63 21.27 -4.12 -28.44
CA ILE A 63 21.22 -5.49 -28.96
C ILE A 63 20.16 -5.62 -30.09
N VAL A 64 19.18 -4.72 -30.15
CA VAL A 64 17.96 -4.87 -30.97
C VAL A 64 17.84 -3.84 -32.10
N THR A 65 18.65 -2.78 -32.12
CA THR A 65 18.48 -1.67 -33.08
C THR A 65 19.85 -1.13 -33.49
N ASP A 66 19.97 -0.54 -34.69
CA ASP A 66 21.17 0.17 -35.18
C ASP A 66 21.05 1.70 -35.02
N PRO A 67 21.26 2.25 -33.81
CA PRO A 67 21.28 3.70 -33.59
C PRO A 67 22.51 4.40 -34.17
N THR A 68 23.47 3.66 -34.73
CA THR A 68 24.69 4.18 -35.38
C THR A 68 24.38 5.08 -36.58
N GLN A 69 23.23 4.86 -37.25
CA GLN A 69 22.74 5.70 -38.34
C GLN A 69 22.02 6.98 -37.89
N LEU A 70 21.70 7.14 -36.59
CA LEU A 70 21.09 8.37 -36.11
C LEU A 70 22.08 9.55 -36.08
N VAL A 71 21.60 10.71 -36.53
CA VAL A 71 22.29 12.00 -36.34
C VAL A 71 22.16 12.40 -34.88
N PHE A 72 23.29 12.53 -34.18
CA PHE A 72 23.34 12.80 -32.74
C PHE A 72 22.59 14.09 -32.36
N VAL A 73 22.69 15.12 -33.21
CA VAL A 73 21.96 16.38 -33.02
C VAL A 73 20.88 16.49 -34.10
N PRO A 74 19.59 16.72 -33.76
CA PRO A 74 19.05 16.95 -32.41
C PRO A 74 18.60 15.67 -31.69
N GLN A 75 18.42 14.56 -32.41
CA GLN A 75 17.65 13.41 -31.94
C GLN A 75 18.32 12.62 -30.81
N GLY A 76 19.63 12.37 -30.91
CA GLY A 76 20.41 11.69 -29.87
C GLY A 76 20.48 12.51 -28.57
N LEU A 77 20.65 13.83 -28.67
CA LEU A 77 20.64 14.74 -27.52
C LEU A 77 19.29 14.72 -26.78
N VAL A 78 18.19 14.79 -27.54
CA VAL A 78 16.83 14.75 -26.97
C VAL A 78 16.57 13.39 -26.29
N MET A 79 16.97 12.28 -26.91
CA MET A 79 16.91 10.95 -26.29
C MET A 79 17.75 10.89 -25.01
N GLY A 80 18.94 11.48 -25.00
CA GLY A 80 19.79 11.55 -23.81
C GLY A 80 19.16 12.31 -22.66
N LEU A 81 18.53 13.46 -22.93
CA LEU A 81 17.80 14.24 -21.92
C LEU A 81 16.61 13.47 -21.34
N TYR A 82 15.78 12.87 -22.19
CA TYR A 82 14.66 12.04 -21.73
C TYR A 82 15.13 10.79 -20.98
N GLY A 83 16.21 10.17 -21.42
CA GLY A 83 16.84 9.04 -20.74
C GLY A 83 17.35 9.41 -19.35
N LEU A 84 18.05 10.55 -19.21
CA LEU A 84 18.53 11.04 -17.92
C LEU A 84 17.37 11.37 -16.97
N ALA A 85 16.36 12.09 -17.45
CA ALA A 85 15.16 12.38 -16.67
C ALA A 85 14.45 11.08 -16.23
N GLY A 86 14.36 10.10 -17.12
CA GLY A 86 13.82 8.77 -16.83
C GLY A 86 14.65 8.01 -15.79
N LEU A 87 15.99 8.09 -15.83
CA LEU A 87 16.85 7.46 -14.84
C LEU A 87 16.71 8.11 -13.46
N LEU A 88 16.59 9.43 -13.39
CA LEU A 88 16.31 10.14 -12.15
C LEU A 88 14.95 9.73 -11.57
N LEU A 89 13.92 9.61 -12.43
CA LEU A 89 12.61 9.10 -12.02
C LEU A 89 12.67 7.65 -11.55
N ALA A 90 13.38 6.78 -12.27
CA ALA A 90 13.57 5.38 -11.89
C ALA A 90 14.26 5.28 -10.52
N LEU A 91 15.35 6.03 -10.32
CA LEU A 91 16.07 6.10 -9.06
C LEU A 91 15.13 6.54 -7.93
N TYR A 92 14.33 7.58 -8.15
CA TYR A 92 13.34 8.04 -7.18
C TYR A 92 12.32 6.94 -6.84
N LEU A 93 11.78 6.22 -7.83
CA LEU A 93 10.82 5.12 -7.59
C LEU A 93 11.46 3.99 -6.78
N TRP A 94 12.68 3.57 -7.12
CA TRP A 94 13.42 2.55 -6.38
C TRP A 94 13.70 2.97 -4.95
N LEU A 95 14.08 4.24 -4.72
CA LEU A 95 14.30 4.78 -3.39
C LEU A 95 13.00 4.79 -2.55
N VAL A 96 11.88 5.22 -3.14
CA VAL A 96 10.57 5.19 -2.48
C VAL A 96 10.16 3.77 -2.09
N ILE A 97 10.42 2.78 -2.95
CA ILE A 97 10.19 1.35 -2.68
C ILE A 97 11.13 0.84 -1.57
N LEU A 98 12.42 1.17 -1.66
CA LEU A 98 13.44 0.75 -0.71
C LEU A 98 13.09 1.22 0.71
N TRP A 99 12.68 2.48 0.84
CA TRP A 99 12.30 3.08 2.12
C TRP A 99 10.93 2.67 2.65
N ASP A 100 10.13 1.95 1.86
CA ASP A 100 8.76 1.52 2.21
C ASP A 100 7.89 2.70 2.66
N VAL A 101 7.98 3.81 1.92
CA VAL A 101 7.25 5.05 2.21
C VAL A 101 5.73 4.78 2.19
N GLY A 102 5.04 5.27 3.23
CA GLY A 102 3.62 5.02 3.47
C GLY A 102 3.30 3.64 4.07
N GLY A 103 4.30 2.80 4.31
CA GLY A 103 4.14 1.49 4.95
C GLY A 103 3.93 1.64 6.45
N GLY A 104 3.21 0.71 7.07
CA GLY A 104 2.91 0.81 8.48
C GLY A 104 2.12 -0.37 9.03
N TYR A 105 1.59 -0.19 10.22
CA TYR A 105 0.66 -1.14 10.84
C TYR A 105 -0.29 -0.41 11.78
N ASN A 106 -1.45 -1.01 12.01
CA ASN A 106 -2.38 -0.65 13.07
C ASN A 106 -2.34 -1.79 14.09
N GLU A 107 -2.13 -1.46 15.34
CA GLU A 107 -2.19 -2.40 16.45
C GLU A 107 -3.28 -1.93 17.40
N PHE A 108 -4.20 -2.83 17.73
CA PHE A 108 -5.25 -2.61 18.71
C PHE A 108 -5.10 -3.65 19.80
N ASN A 109 -4.85 -3.21 21.03
CA ASN A 109 -4.58 -4.11 22.15
C ASN A 109 -5.61 -3.88 23.27
N GLN A 110 -6.50 -4.85 23.45
CA GLN A 110 -7.54 -4.82 24.50
C GLN A 110 -6.96 -5.05 25.90
N GLU A 111 -5.80 -5.72 26.04
CA GLU A 111 -5.16 -5.94 27.35
C GLU A 111 -4.59 -4.66 27.92
N THR A 112 -3.88 -3.91 27.09
CA THR A 112 -3.29 -2.63 27.48
C THR A 112 -4.27 -1.46 27.34
N GLY A 113 -5.39 -1.68 26.63
CA GLY A 113 -6.38 -0.64 26.36
C GLY A 113 -5.90 0.43 25.38
N THR A 114 -4.89 0.12 24.55
CA THR A 114 -4.22 1.09 23.66
C THR A 114 -4.38 0.75 22.18
N ILE A 115 -4.36 1.80 21.36
CA ILE A 115 -4.40 1.77 19.90
C ILE A 115 -3.17 2.48 19.39
N LYS A 116 -2.37 1.79 18.59
CA LYS A 116 -1.12 2.30 18.03
C LYS A 116 -1.19 2.25 16.51
N LEU A 117 -1.24 3.43 15.89
CA LEU A 117 -1.14 3.58 14.45
C LEU A 117 0.28 4.01 14.12
N PHE A 118 1.01 3.14 13.42
CA PHE A 118 2.36 3.41 12.96
C PHE A 118 2.36 3.60 11.44
N ARG A 119 3.04 4.64 10.96
CA ARG A 119 3.26 4.92 9.54
C ARG A 119 4.70 5.36 9.31
N LYS A 120 5.32 4.86 8.24
CA LYS A 120 6.62 5.28 7.74
C LYS A 120 6.43 6.40 6.73
N GLY A 121 6.95 7.58 7.01
CA GLY A 121 7.06 8.70 6.08
C GLY A 121 8.28 8.60 5.17
N PHE A 122 8.56 9.70 4.47
CA PHE A 122 9.79 9.88 3.72
C PHE A 122 11.01 9.82 4.66
N PRO A 123 12.19 9.39 4.16
CA PRO A 123 13.43 9.46 4.94
C PRO A 123 13.68 10.89 5.43
N GLY A 124 14.01 11.02 6.71
CA GLY A 124 14.21 12.31 7.37
C GLY A 124 14.07 12.19 8.89
N LYS A 125 14.16 13.32 9.60
CA LYS A 125 14.08 13.36 11.07
C LYS A 125 12.74 12.84 11.63
N ASN A 126 11.65 13.00 10.87
CA ASN A 126 10.31 12.53 11.23
C ASN A 126 9.85 11.38 10.35
N ARG A 127 10.72 10.38 10.15
CA ARG A 127 10.41 9.21 9.31
C ARG A 127 9.29 8.35 9.89
N GLN A 128 9.10 8.36 11.20
CA GLN A 128 8.11 7.53 11.87
C GLN A 128 7.01 8.44 12.43
N ILE A 129 5.78 8.21 11.99
CA ILE A 129 4.61 8.87 12.51
C ILE A 129 3.87 7.83 13.31
N GLU A 130 3.84 8.04 14.62
CA GLU A 130 3.17 7.16 15.56
C GLU A 130 2.06 7.93 16.25
N VAL A 131 0.87 7.34 16.26
CA VAL A 131 -0.30 7.90 16.91
C VAL A 131 -0.83 6.87 17.88
N GLU A 132 -0.68 7.16 19.17
CA GLU A 132 -1.23 6.34 20.25
C GLU A 132 -2.50 7.00 20.83
N ASN A 133 -3.54 6.19 21.02
CA ASN A 133 -4.79 6.59 21.69
C ASN A 133 -5.29 5.45 22.59
N ARG A 134 -6.20 5.77 23.52
CA ARG A 134 -6.87 4.76 24.33
C ARG A 134 -8.07 4.21 23.58
N ILE A 135 -8.37 2.93 23.79
CA ILE A 135 -9.56 2.28 23.23
C ILE A 135 -10.84 2.98 23.75
N GLN A 136 -10.84 3.44 25.00
CA GLN A 136 -11.96 4.14 25.62
C GLN A 136 -12.34 5.46 24.94
N ASP A 137 -11.39 6.07 24.22
CA ASP A 137 -11.63 7.32 23.49
C ASP A 137 -12.21 7.07 22.10
N VAL A 138 -12.28 5.81 21.63
CA VAL A 138 -12.90 5.48 20.35
C VAL A 138 -14.41 5.60 20.45
N GLN A 139 -15.01 6.33 19.52
CA GLN A 139 -16.45 6.54 19.45
C GLN A 139 -17.12 5.61 18.43
N SER A 140 -16.53 5.49 17.24
CA SER A 140 -17.08 4.69 16.15
C SER A 140 -15.99 4.30 15.15
N VAL A 141 -16.25 3.21 14.42
CA VAL A 141 -15.52 2.88 13.19
C VAL A 141 -16.35 3.42 12.04
N GLN A 142 -15.75 4.25 11.18
CA GLN A 142 -16.45 4.86 10.06
C GLN A 142 -15.99 4.28 8.73
N ILE A 143 -16.96 3.92 7.90
CA ILE A 143 -16.77 3.56 6.50
C ILE A 143 -17.07 4.80 5.67
N ALA A 144 -16.10 5.29 4.90
CA ALA A 144 -16.31 6.34 3.92
C ALA A 144 -16.31 5.74 2.52
N ILE A 145 -17.45 5.83 1.84
CA ILE A 145 -17.62 5.38 0.47
C ILE A 145 -17.89 6.60 -0.41
N LYS A 146 -16.93 6.92 -1.28
CA LYS A 146 -17.13 7.91 -2.34
C LYS A 146 -17.13 7.21 -3.67
N GLU A 147 -18.27 7.25 -4.36
CA GLU A 147 -18.41 6.75 -5.72
C GLU A 147 -18.17 7.88 -6.75
N GLY A 148 -17.76 7.52 -7.97
CA GLY A 148 -17.50 8.46 -9.06
C GLY A 148 -16.17 8.20 -9.79
N LEU A 149 -15.63 9.22 -10.47
CA LEU A 149 -14.40 9.12 -11.27
C LEU A 149 -13.15 8.78 -10.44
N ASN A 150 -13.17 9.06 -9.14
CA ASN A 150 -12.11 8.69 -8.20
C ASN A 150 -12.72 8.00 -6.99
N PRO A 151 -13.04 6.69 -7.10
CA PRO A 151 -13.68 5.96 -6.04
C PRO A 151 -12.76 5.87 -4.82
N ARG A 152 -13.26 6.26 -3.65
CA ARG A 152 -12.54 6.11 -2.38
C ARG A 152 -13.36 5.23 -1.45
N ARG A 153 -12.73 4.17 -0.96
CA ARG A 153 -13.29 3.24 0.02
C ARG A 153 -12.28 3.13 1.15
N ALA A 154 -12.59 3.75 2.27
CA ALA A 154 -11.65 3.89 3.37
C ALA A 154 -12.34 3.69 4.73
N LEU A 155 -11.63 3.07 5.66
CA LEU A 155 -12.00 2.99 7.08
C LEU A 155 -11.30 4.10 7.84
N TYR A 156 -12.06 4.77 8.69
CA TYR A 156 -11.60 5.75 9.64
C TYR A 156 -11.96 5.32 11.05
N LEU A 157 -11.14 5.73 12.01
CA LEU A 157 -11.41 5.59 13.43
C LEU A 157 -11.74 6.96 13.99
N ARG A 158 -12.96 7.11 14.53
CA ARG A 158 -13.35 8.34 15.22
C ARG A 158 -12.93 8.25 16.68
N VAL A 159 -12.06 9.17 17.10
CA VAL A 159 -11.54 9.24 18.47
C VAL A 159 -11.94 10.58 19.08
N LYS A 160 -12.42 10.55 20.33
CA LYS A 160 -12.86 11.73 21.08
C LYS A 160 -11.75 12.79 21.12
N GLY A 161 -12.09 14.01 20.70
CA GLY A 161 -11.16 15.15 20.74
C GLY A 161 -10.05 15.12 19.69
N ARG A 162 -10.10 14.21 18.70
CA ARG A 162 -9.16 14.16 17.57
C ARG A 162 -9.89 14.13 16.23
N ARG A 163 -9.13 14.39 15.15
CA ARG A 163 -9.61 14.17 13.78
C ARG A 163 -9.71 12.67 13.50
N ASP A 164 -10.61 12.31 12.60
CA ASP A 164 -10.83 10.94 12.14
C ASP A 164 -9.52 10.33 11.60
N LEU A 165 -9.09 9.21 12.18
CA LEU A 165 -7.80 8.58 11.88
C LEU A 165 -7.96 7.56 10.75
N PRO A 166 -7.31 7.74 9.58
CA PRO A 166 -7.41 6.78 8.49
C PRO A 166 -6.71 5.48 8.84
N LEU A 167 -7.48 4.39 8.89
CA LEU A 167 -7.01 3.03 9.15
C LEU A 167 -6.58 2.33 7.87
N THR A 168 -7.28 2.60 6.78
CA THR A 168 -7.02 2.01 5.46
C THR A 168 -5.94 2.75 4.68
N ARG A 169 -5.34 2.01 3.76
CA ARG A 169 -4.28 2.47 2.85
C ARG A 169 -4.75 3.61 1.93
N VAL A 170 -3.82 4.47 1.56
CA VAL A 170 -3.95 5.36 0.39
C VAL A 170 -3.67 4.53 -0.88
N GLY A 171 -4.58 4.53 -1.86
CA GLY A 171 -4.40 3.86 -3.15
C GLY A 171 -5.64 3.12 -3.63
N GLN A 172 -5.45 1.90 -4.15
CA GLN A 172 -6.53 1.10 -4.72
C GLN A 172 -7.61 0.84 -3.65
N PRO A 173 -8.88 1.21 -3.92
CA PRO A 173 -9.96 0.98 -2.99
C PRO A 173 -10.12 -0.53 -2.75
N LEU A 174 -10.30 -0.90 -1.48
CA LEU A 174 -10.70 -2.27 -1.12
C LEU A 174 -12.04 -2.60 -1.79
N SER A 175 -12.32 -3.89 -1.98
CA SER A 175 -13.67 -4.28 -2.37
C SER A 175 -14.65 -3.86 -1.25
N LEU A 176 -15.90 -3.57 -1.62
CA LEU A 176 -16.91 -3.14 -0.65
C LEU A 176 -17.09 -4.20 0.44
N THR A 177 -17.15 -5.46 0.04
CA THR A 177 -17.27 -6.61 0.94
C THR A 177 -16.10 -6.72 1.91
N GLU A 178 -14.85 -6.59 1.45
CA GLU A 178 -13.69 -6.63 2.35
C GLU A 178 -13.69 -5.44 3.32
N LEU A 179 -14.12 -4.26 2.87
CA LEU A 179 -14.19 -3.06 3.70
C LEU A 179 -15.23 -3.22 4.81
N GLU A 180 -16.41 -3.76 4.48
CA GLU A 180 -17.48 -4.05 5.43
C GLU A 180 -17.06 -5.12 6.43
N ILE A 181 -16.45 -6.21 5.97
CA ILE A 181 -15.94 -7.28 6.84
C ILE A 181 -14.89 -6.73 7.81
N GLN A 182 -13.87 -6.02 7.31
CA GLN A 182 -12.84 -5.42 8.16
C GLN A 182 -13.40 -4.37 9.13
N GLY A 183 -14.36 -3.56 8.68
CA GLY A 183 -15.03 -2.57 9.51
C GLY A 183 -15.85 -3.20 10.62
N ALA A 184 -16.65 -4.23 10.30
CA ALA A 184 -17.48 -4.95 11.26
C ALA A 184 -16.63 -5.74 12.27
N GLU A 185 -15.56 -6.39 11.82
CA GLU A 185 -14.61 -7.08 12.70
C GLU A 185 -13.96 -6.11 13.68
N LEU A 186 -13.50 -4.95 13.19
CA LEU A 186 -12.90 -3.92 14.05
C LEU A 186 -13.91 -3.31 15.03
N ALA A 187 -15.13 -3.00 14.58
CA ALA A 187 -16.19 -2.47 15.43
C ALA A 187 -16.54 -3.45 16.55
N ARG A 188 -16.68 -4.74 16.21
CA ARG A 188 -16.91 -5.82 17.18
C ARG A 188 -15.73 -5.99 18.14
N PHE A 189 -14.50 -5.87 17.65
CA PHE A 189 -13.29 -5.93 18.48
C PHE A 189 -13.22 -4.75 19.45
N LEU A 190 -13.59 -3.54 19.03
CA LEU A 190 -13.52 -2.35 19.88
C LEU A 190 -14.77 -2.15 20.76
N GLY A 191 -15.86 -2.86 20.47
CA GLY A 191 -17.14 -2.70 21.18
C GLY A 191 -17.83 -1.37 20.86
N VAL A 192 -17.60 -0.82 19.67
CA VAL A 192 -18.12 0.49 19.22
C VAL A 192 -19.01 0.32 17.98
N PRO A 193 -19.95 1.25 17.71
CA PRO A 193 -20.78 1.19 16.51
C PRO A 193 -19.95 1.34 15.22
N LEU A 194 -20.44 0.69 14.16
CA LEU A 194 -19.99 0.88 12.77
C LEU A 194 -20.90 1.92 12.10
N GLU A 195 -20.33 3.00 11.62
CA GLU A 195 -21.03 4.07 10.90
C GLU A 195 -20.65 4.03 9.41
N GLY A 196 -21.62 4.22 8.51
CA GLY A 196 -21.41 4.38 7.07
C GLY A 196 -21.75 5.79 6.63
N LEU A 197 -20.87 6.42 5.84
CA LEU A 197 -21.06 7.71 5.18
C LEU A 197 -21.00 7.57 3.66
#